data_AF-A0A6G1W151-F1
#
_entry.id   AF-A0A6G1W151-F1
#
_cell.length_a   1.000
_cell.length_b   1.000
_cell.length_c   1.000
_cell.angle_alpha   90.00
_cell.angle_beta   90.00
_cell.angle_gamma   90.00
#
_symmetry.space_group_name_H-M   'P 1'
#
loop_
_entity.id
_entity.type
_entity.pdbx_description
1 polymer ?
#
loop_
_entity_poly.entity_id
_entity_poly.type
_entity_poly.pdbx_seq_one_letter_code
_entity_poly.pdbx_strand_id
1 'polypeptide(L)'
;MINKNSKIANQFLNDLGNFKNDIKPFNNISVQDVNDTVVILKNEETGKSSNYSKYDLAESIAFRLDIGIFNEQAVTKENAQSKFTELFTLLV
;
A
#
# COMPACT_ATOMS: atom_id res chain seq x y z
N MET A 1 -6.58 -16.52 -14.97
CA MET A 1 -6.78 -15.14 -15.47
C MET A 1 -6.52 -14.19 -14.32
N ILE A 2 -5.57 -13.25 -14.45
CA ILE A 2 -5.40 -12.19 -13.44
C ILE A 2 -6.54 -11.19 -13.66
N ASN A 3 -7.45 -11.05 -12.69
CA ASN A 3 -8.54 -10.07 -12.72
C ASN A 3 -7.95 -8.65 -12.90
N LYS A 4 -8.63 -7.76 -13.64
CA LYS A 4 -8.24 -6.35 -13.83
C LYS A 4 -7.87 -5.71 -12.48
N ASN A 5 -8.65 -5.99 -11.45
CA ASN A 5 -8.47 -5.43 -10.11
C ASN A 5 -7.23 -5.98 -9.39
N SER A 6 -6.85 -7.24 -9.62
CA SER A 6 -5.59 -7.78 -9.13
C SER A 6 -4.37 -7.09 -9.76
N LYS A 7 -4.45 -6.68 -11.03
CA LYS A 7 -3.37 -5.89 -11.67
C LYS A 7 -3.27 -4.49 -11.06
N ILE A 8 -4.41 -3.82 -10.86
CA ILE A 8 -4.47 -2.49 -10.23
C ILE A 8 -3.92 -2.55 -8.80
N ALA A 9 -4.31 -3.56 -8.02
CA ALA A 9 -3.82 -3.75 -6.65
C ALA A 9 -2.30 -3.94 -6.58
N ASN A 10 -1.74 -4.77 -7.45
CA ASN A 10 -0.29 -4.95 -7.53
C ASN A 10 0.44 -3.66 -7.96
N GLN A 11 -0.11 -2.96 -8.94
CA GLN A 11 0.44 -1.69 -9.40
C GLN A 11 0.42 -0.64 -8.28
N PHE A 12 -0.68 -0.55 -7.54
CA PHE A 12 -0.83 0.33 -6.38
C PHE A 12 0.27 0.09 -5.35
N LEU A 13 0.53 -1.17 -4.96
CA LEU A 13 1.56 -1.50 -3.98
C LEU A 13 2.98 -1.16 -4.49
N ASN A 14 3.25 -1.41 -5.77
CA ASN A 14 4.52 -1.04 -6.40
C ASN A 14 4.74 0.47 -6.40
N ASP A 15 3.72 1.23 -6.81
CA ASP A 15 3.83 2.68 -6.88
C ASP A 15 3.97 3.29 -5.48
N LEU A 16 3.31 2.72 -4.48
CA LEU A 16 3.52 3.11 -3.08
C LEU A 16 5.00 2.95 -2.65
N GLY A 17 5.65 1.88 -3.08
CA GLY A 17 7.09 1.68 -2.88
C GLY A 17 7.95 2.71 -3.62
N ASN A 18 7.59 3.04 -4.86
CA ASN A 18 8.28 4.04 -5.67
C ASN A 18 8.21 5.45 -5.05
N PHE A 19 7.08 5.79 -4.42
CA PHE A 19 6.86 7.08 -3.77
C PHE A 19 7.12 7.08 -2.26
N LYS A 20 7.76 6.05 -1.70
CA LYS A 20 7.97 5.93 -0.24
C LYS A 20 8.64 7.14 0.40
N ASN A 21 9.58 7.78 -0.32
CA ASN A 21 10.29 8.97 0.16
C ASN A 21 9.44 10.25 0.13
N ASP A 22 8.34 10.25 -0.62
CA ASP A 22 7.38 11.35 -0.69
C ASP A 22 6.24 11.19 0.35
N ILE A 23 6.16 10.04 1.01
CA ILE A 23 5.16 9.72 2.03
C ILE A 23 5.73 10.04 3.42
N LYS A 24 5.07 10.93 4.15
CA LYS A 24 5.37 11.18 5.56
C LYS A 24 4.75 10.08 6.43
N PRO A 25 5.38 9.76 7.57
CA PRO A 25 4.80 8.81 8.53
C PRO A 25 3.37 9.19 8.91
N PHE A 26 2.50 8.18 9.00
CA PHE A 26 1.10 8.30 9.44
C PHE A 26 0.89 7.37 10.64
N ASN A 27 0.36 7.89 11.76
CA ASN A 27 0.25 7.15 13.03
C ASN A 27 1.57 6.48 13.48
N ASN A 28 2.69 7.20 13.36
CA ASN A 28 4.04 6.71 13.61
C ASN A 28 4.47 5.55 12.71
N ILE A 29 3.77 5.26 11.61
CA ILE A 29 4.13 4.20 10.65
C ILE A 29 4.54 4.82 9.31
N SER A 30 5.65 4.36 8.74
CA SER A 30 6.13 4.74 7.41
C SER A 30 6.29 3.53 6.49
N VAL A 31 6.29 3.78 5.17
CA VAL A 31 6.66 2.78 4.17
C VAL A 31 8.19 2.69 4.12
N GLN A 32 8.76 1.64 4.68
CA GLN A 32 10.21 1.42 4.64
C GLN A 32 10.64 0.88 3.27
N ASP A 33 9.93 -0.13 2.77
CA ASP A 33 10.21 -0.72 1.47
C ASP A 33 9.01 -1.50 0.91
N VAL A 34 8.99 -1.67 -0.41
CA VAL A 34 8.09 -2.62 -1.08
C VAL A 34 8.92 -3.42 -2.08
N ASN A 35 8.95 -4.74 -1.91
CA ASN A 35 9.63 -5.63 -2.83
C ASN A 35 8.64 -6.57 -3.53
N ASP A 36 9.13 -7.61 -4.19
CA ASP A 36 8.28 -8.55 -4.94
C ASP A 36 7.35 -9.38 -4.05
N THR A 37 7.66 -9.52 -2.77
CA THR A 37 6.97 -10.43 -1.84
C THR A 37 6.28 -9.73 -0.68
N VAL A 38 6.83 -8.61 -0.20
CA VAL A 38 6.35 -7.94 1.02
C VAL A 38 6.31 -6.42 0.90
N VAL A 39 5.36 -5.84 1.63
CA VAL A 39 5.34 -4.42 2.03
C VAL A 39 5.90 -4.35 3.44
N ILE A 40 6.97 -3.59 3.62
CA ILE A 40 7.66 -3.41 4.90
C ILE A 40 7.26 -2.06 5.46
N LEU A 41 6.57 -2.07 6.60
CA LEU A 41 6.21 -0.86 7.33
C LEU A 41 7.08 -0.72 8.57
N LYS A 42 7.56 0.49 8.85
CA LYS A 42 8.38 0.78 10.04
C LYS A 42 7.60 1.64 11.00
N ASN A 43 7.60 1.24 12.26
CA ASN A 43 7.17 2.10 13.35
C ASN A 43 8.32 3.05 13.72
N GLU A 44 8.13 4.35 13.49
CA GLU A 44 9.14 5.38 13.71
C GLU A 44 9.42 5.66 15.18
N GLU A 45 8.48 5.33 16.07
CA GLU A 45 8.65 5.51 17.52
C GLU A 45 9.53 4.40 18.14
N THR A 46 9.32 3.16 17.71
CA THR A 46 10.01 1.97 18.27
C THR A 46 11.16 1.47 17.39
N GLY A 47 11.24 1.93 16.15
CA GLY A 47 12.19 1.44 15.14
C GLY A 47 11.90 0.05 14.59
N LYS A 48 10.82 -0.62 15.03
CA LYS A 48 10.48 -1.98 14.61
C LYS A 48 9.81 -2.00 13.24
N SER A 49 10.12 -3.01 12.44
CA SER A 49 9.50 -3.23 11.13
C SER A 49 8.51 -4.40 11.18
N SER A 50 7.41 -4.25 10.45
CA SER A 50 6.40 -5.27 10.21
C SER A 50 6.34 -5.59 8.72
N ASN A 51 6.34 -6.88 8.39
CA ASN A 51 6.28 -7.36 7.02
C ASN A 51 4.85 -7.84 6.72
N TYR A 52 4.25 -7.29 5.67
CA TYR A 52 2.94 -7.69 5.18
C TYR A 52 3.10 -8.39 3.83
N SER A 53 2.44 -9.53 3.65
CA SER A 53 2.39 -10.26 2.38
C SER A 53 1.82 -9.34 1.30
N LYS A 54 2.59 -9.09 0.24
CA LYS A 54 2.13 -8.29 -0.89
C LYS A 54 0.98 -8.97 -1.62
N TYR A 55 0.99 -10.31 -1.66
CA TYR A 55 -0.08 -11.11 -2.23
C TYR A 55 -1.40 -10.88 -1.48
N ASP A 56 -1.38 -11.03 -0.15
CA ASP A 56 -2.58 -10.89 0.69
C ASP A 56 -3.13 -9.46 0.64
N LEU A 57 -2.23 -8.46 0.64
CA LEU A 57 -2.63 -7.06 0.46
C LEU A 57 -3.22 -6.82 -0.92
N ALA A 58 -2.64 -7.39 -1.97
CA ALA A 58 -3.16 -7.25 -3.32
C ALA A 58 -4.55 -7.91 -3.46
N GLU A 59 -4.80 -9.05 -2.83
CA GLU A 59 -6.12 -9.68 -2.80
C GLU A 59 -7.14 -8.82 -2.04
N SER A 60 -6.77 -8.28 -0.88
CA SER A 60 -7.65 -7.40 -0.08
C SER A 60 -8.02 -6.12 -0.84
N ILE A 61 -7.05 -5.49 -1.49
CA ILE A 61 -7.28 -4.32 -2.35
C ILE A 61 -8.15 -4.68 -3.55
N ALA A 62 -7.86 -5.80 -4.23
CA ALA A 62 -8.63 -6.26 -5.38
C ALA A 62 -10.10 -6.51 -5.02
N PHE A 63 -10.37 -7.13 -3.87
CA PHE A 63 -11.73 -7.31 -3.38
C PHE A 63 -12.43 -5.97 -3.11
N ARG A 64 -11.73 -4.98 -2.53
CA ARG A 64 -12.29 -3.65 -2.27
C ARG A 64 -12.56 -2.84 -3.55
N LEU A 65 -11.74 -3.06 -4.58
CA LEU A 65 -11.99 -2.57 -5.93
C LEU A 65 -13.24 -3.23 -6.54
N ASP A 66 -13.41 -4.56 -6.38
CA ASP A 66 -14.58 -5.28 -6.89
C ASP A 66 -15.90 -4.76 -6.28
N ILE A 67 -15.89 -4.32 -5.02
CA ILE A 67 -17.07 -3.76 -4.34
C ILE A 67 -17.17 -2.22 -4.40
N GLY A 68 -16.25 -1.54 -5.12
CA GLY A 68 -16.29 -0.09 -5.37
C GLY A 68 -15.94 0.80 -4.18
N ILE A 69 -15.18 0.29 -3.20
CA ILE A 69 -14.81 1.03 -1.97
C ILE A 69 -13.36 1.52 -2.02
N PHE A 70 -12.54 1.00 -2.93
CA PHE A 70 -11.16 1.42 -3.11
C PHE A 70 -11.01 2.32 -4.34
N ASN A 71 -10.20 3.37 -4.22
CA ASN A 71 -10.01 4.31 -5.32
C ASN A 71 -9.04 3.73 -6.38
N GLU A 72 -9.51 3.49 -7.60
CA GLU A 72 -8.75 2.97 -8.76
C GLU A 72 -7.62 3.89 -9.26
N GLN A 73 -7.51 5.13 -8.77
CA GLN A 73 -6.46 6.05 -9.18
C GLN A 73 -5.06 5.49 -8.87
N ALA A 74 -4.20 5.55 -9.87
CA ALA A 74 -2.78 5.28 -9.73
C ALA A 74 -2.15 6.17 -8.67
N VAL A 75 -1.12 5.65 -7.99
CA VAL A 75 -0.36 6.43 -7.03
C VAL A 75 0.56 7.37 -7.81
N THR A 76 0.55 8.64 -7.47
CA THR A 76 1.43 9.68 -7.98
C THR A 76 2.08 10.41 -6.82
N LYS A 77 3.12 11.18 -7.08
CA LYS A 77 3.78 12.00 -6.06
C LYS A 77 2.79 12.92 -5.33
N GLU A 78 1.78 13.44 -6.03
CA GLU A 78 0.76 14.35 -5.48
C GLU A 78 -0.25 13.66 -4.56
N ASN A 79 -0.54 12.37 -4.79
CA ASN A 79 -1.56 11.63 -4.04
C ASN A 79 -1.00 10.51 -3.14
N ALA A 80 0.31 10.24 -3.18
CA ALA A 80 0.96 9.15 -2.45
C ALA A 80 0.66 9.13 -0.96
N GLN A 81 0.63 10.30 -0.31
CA GLN A 81 0.27 10.41 1.10
C GLN A 81 -1.16 9.93 1.38
N SER A 82 -2.13 10.38 0.58
CA SER A 82 -3.54 10.01 0.75
C SER A 82 -3.73 8.50 0.50
N LYS A 83 -3.05 7.98 -0.53
CA LYS A 83 -3.05 6.56 -0.86
C LYS A 83 -2.41 5.68 0.22
N PHE A 84 -1.34 6.15 0.86
CA PHE A 84 -0.79 5.44 2.01
C PHE A 84 -1.77 5.37 3.18
N THR A 85 -2.46 6.47 3.48
CA THR A 85 -3.48 6.48 4.54
C THR A 85 -4.61 5.50 4.21
N GLU A 86 -5.07 5.44 2.96
CA GLU A 86 -6.06 4.46 2.49
C GLU A 86 -5.57 3.02 2.73
N LEU A 87 -4.33 2.69 2.35
CA LEU A 87 -3.74 1.37 2.64
C LEU A 87 -3.66 1.10 4.15
N PHE A 88 -3.23 2.09 4.94
CA PHE A 88 -3.05 1.90 6.37
C PHE A 88 -4.36 1.56 7.10
N THR A 89 -5.48 2.15 6.66
CA THR A 89 -6.82 1.77 7.17
C THR A 89 -7.26 0.35 6.82
N LEU A 90 -6.54 -0.35 5.92
CA LEU A 90 -6.77 -1.77 5.65
C LEU A 90 -6.09 -2.68 6.67
N LEU A 91 -5.06 -2.19 7.36
CA LEU A 91 -4.17 -2.97 8.22
C LEU A 91 -4.56 -2.92 9.69
N VAL A 92 -5.43 -1.97 10.06
CA VAL A 92 -5.98 -1.73 11.42
C VAL A 92 -7.41 -2.21 11.46
#